data_AF-A0A965WJ81-F1
#
_entry.id   AF-A0A965WJ81-F1
#
_cell.length_a   1.000
_cell.length_b   1.000
_cell.length_c   1.000
_cell.angle_alpha   90.00
_cell.angle_beta   90.00
_cell.angle_gamma   90.00
#
_symmetry.space_group_name_H-M   'P 1'
#
loop_
_entity.id
_entity.type
_entity.pdbx_description
1 polymer ?
#
loop_
_entity_poly.entity_id
_entity_poly.type
_entity_poly.pdbx_seq_one_letter_code
_entity_poly.pdbx_strand_id
1 'polypeptide(L)'
;MSLKCGIVGLPNVGKSTLFNALTKAGIAAENYPFCTIEPNVGMVEVPDPRLAALAQIVSPERVVPATVEFVDIAGLVAGASKGEGLGNQFLANIRETDAITHVVR
;
A
#
# COMPACT_ATOMS: atom_id res chain seq x y z
N MET A 1 -8.50 -13.70 4.66
CA MET A 1 -8.07 -12.78 3.59
C MET A 1 -7.90 -11.41 4.23
N SER A 2 -6.68 -10.87 4.24
CA SER A 2 -6.44 -9.47 4.60
C SER A 2 -6.88 -8.60 3.42
N LEU A 3 -7.52 -7.46 3.71
CA LEU A 3 -7.87 -6.47 2.69
C LEU A 3 -6.59 -5.91 2.06
N LYS A 4 -6.50 -5.92 0.72
CA LYS A 4 -5.38 -5.37 -0.04
C LYS A 4 -5.74 -4.02 -0.66
N CYS A 5 -5.01 -2.98 -0.27
CA CYS A 5 -5.16 -1.62 -0.76
C CYS A 5 -4.01 -1.24 -1.69
N GLY A 6 -4.30 -1.03 -2.97
CA GLY A 6 -3.33 -0.53 -3.95
C GLY A 6 -3.18 0.99 -3.90
N ILE A 7 -1.97 1.48 -3.61
CA ILE A 7 -1.65 2.91 -3.65
C ILE A 7 -1.32 3.29 -5.09
N VAL A 8 -2.14 4.19 -5.67
CA VAL A 8 -2.00 4.67 -7.05
C VAL A 8 -1.88 6.18 -7.10
N GLY A 9 -1.40 6.69 -8.22
CA GLY A 9 -1.22 8.13 -8.46
C GLY A 9 -0.10 8.39 -9.47
N LEU A 10 -0.03 9.63 -9.95
CA LEU A 10 0.97 10.04 -10.92
C LEU A 10 2.41 9.90 -10.37
N PRO A 11 3.44 9.94 -11.23
CA PRO A 11 4.82 10.07 -10.77
C PRO A 11 5.00 11.28 -9.85
N ASN A 12 5.85 11.15 -8.82
CA ASN A 12 6.24 12.24 -7.91
C ASN A 12 5.12 12.90 -7.06
N VAL A 13 3.97 12.24 -6.87
CA VAL A 13 2.89 12.72 -5.98
C VAL A 13 3.06 12.36 -4.50
N GLY A 14 4.14 11.63 -4.14
CA GLY A 14 4.42 11.23 -2.76
C GLY A 14 3.94 9.83 -2.36
N LYS A 15 3.61 8.95 -3.32
CA LYS A 15 3.15 7.56 -3.05
C LYS A 15 4.11 6.79 -2.13
N SER A 16 5.38 6.71 -2.50
CA SER A 16 6.38 5.94 -1.74
C SER A 16 6.67 6.56 -0.37
N THR A 17 6.54 7.90 -0.24
CA THR A 17 6.60 8.57 1.07
C THR A 17 5.45 8.14 1.97
N LEU A 18 4.21 8.10 1.45
CA LEU A 18 3.05 7.63 2.20
C LEU A 18 3.17 6.14 2.55
N PHE A 19 3.59 5.31 1.60
CA PHE A 19 3.81 3.88 1.82
C PHE A 19 4.81 3.63 2.96
N ASN A 20 5.95 4.31 2.94
CA ASN A 20 6.96 4.19 3.99
C ASN A 20 6.45 4.67 5.35
N ALA A 21 5.63 5.74 5.38
CA ALA A 21 5.02 6.23 6.61
C ALA A 21 4.03 5.24 7.21
N LEU A 22 3.22 4.57 6.36
CA LEU A 22 2.23 3.58 6.78
C LEU A 22 2.86 2.28 7.28
N THR A 23 3.85 1.78 6.54
CA THR A 23 4.43 0.45 6.80
C THR A 23 5.59 0.49 7.78
N LYS A 24 6.17 1.68 8.04
CA LYS A 24 7.48 1.85 8.69
C LYS A 24 8.58 0.97 8.06
N ALA A 25 8.33 0.45 6.85
CA ALA A 25 9.28 -0.34 6.11
C ALA A 25 10.35 0.64 5.62
N GLY A 26 11.61 0.39 5.97
CA GLY A 26 12.75 1.19 5.53
C GLY A 26 13.07 1.01 4.05
N ILE A 27 12.06 1.01 3.17
CA ILE A 27 12.24 0.87 1.73
C ILE A 27 12.86 2.16 1.20
N ALA A 28 13.96 2.03 0.47
CA ALA A 28 14.66 3.16 -0.12
C ALA A 28 13.72 3.92 -1.06
N ALA A 29 13.43 5.18 -0.74
CA ALA A 29 12.64 6.09 -1.57
C ALA A 29 13.51 6.66 -2.71
N GLU A 30 14.14 5.78 -3.49
CA GLU A 30 15.02 6.20 -4.59
C GLU A 30 14.20 6.41 -5.88
N ASN A 31 14.31 7.62 -6.44
CA ASN A 31 13.70 8.01 -7.70
C ASN A 31 14.45 7.38 -8.88
N TYR A 32 14.25 6.08 -9.12
CA TYR A 32 14.67 5.47 -10.38
C TYR A 32 13.45 5.18 -11.25
N PRO A 33 13.36 5.77 -12.47
CA PRO A 33 12.39 5.29 -13.43
C PRO A 33 12.75 3.81 -13.70
N PHE A 34 11.78 2.91 -13.55
CA PHE A 34 11.86 1.47 -13.83
C PHE A 34 12.31 0.49 -12.73
N CYS A 35 12.54 0.90 -11.47
CA CYS A 35 12.83 -0.07 -10.39
C CYS A 35 11.62 -0.35 -9.48
N THR A 36 10.76 -1.27 -9.93
CA THR A 36 10.03 -2.26 -9.11
C THR A 36 9.30 -3.18 -10.10
N ILE A 37 9.92 -4.29 -10.48
CA ILE A 37 9.26 -5.36 -11.25
C ILE A 37 8.25 -6.09 -10.35
N GLU A 38 8.50 -6.11 -9.03
CA GLU A 38 7.57 -6.59 -8.00
C GLU A 38 7.05 -5.41 -7.18
N PRO A 39 5.73 -5.32 -6.91
CA PRO A 39 5.17 -4.24 -6.12
C PRO A 39 5.61 -4.34 -4.65
N ASN A 40 5.88 -3.20 -4.01
CA ASN A 40 6.20 -3.19 -2.58
C ASN A 40 4.93 -3.51 -1.79
N VAL A 41 4.98 -4.52 -0.92
CA VAL A 41 3.86 -4.93 -0.08
C VAL A 41 4.22 -4.71 1.39
N GLY A 42 3.29 -4.16 2.17
CA GLY A 42 3.48 -3.97 3.61
C GLY A 42 2.19 -4.13 4.40
N MET A 43 2.29 -4.76 5.57
CA MET A 43 1.16 -4.92 6.49
C MET A 43 1.14 -3.79 7.52
N VAL A 44 -0.04 -3.25 7.76
CA VAL A 44 -0.27 -2.15 8.71
C VAL A 44 -1.35 -2.57 9.68
N GLU A 45 -1.09 -2.39 10.98
CA GLU A 45 -2.07 -2.64 12.03
C GLU A 45 -3.12 -1.52 12.02
N VAL A 46 -4.39 -1.92 12.11
CA VAL A 46 -5.51 -0.98 12.18
C VAL A 46 -5.57 -0.38 13.59
N PRO A 47 -5.42 0.95 13.74
CA PRO A 47 -5.51 1.57 15.05
C PRO A 47 -6.96 1.50 15.56
N ASP A 48 -7.17 0.74 16.64
CA ASP A 48 -8.49 0.59 17.26
C ASP A 48 -8.42 0.84 18.78
N PRO A 49 -8.90 1.99 19.28
CA PRO A 49 -8.88 2.30 20.71
C PRO A 49 -9.75 1.34 21.54
N ARG A 50 -10.70 0.63 20.93
CA ARG A 50 -11.56 -0.33 21.63
C ARG A 50 -10.77 -1.54 22.13
N LEU A 51 -9.72 -1.94 21.42
CA LEU A 51 -8.86 -3.05 21.84
C LEU A 51 -8.16 -2.73 23.17
N ALA A 52 -7.72 -1.48 23.36
CA ALA A 52 -7.12 -1.04 24.61
C ALA A 52 -8.14 -1.06 25.77
N ALA A 53 -9.37 -0.60 25.53
CA ALA A 53 -10.44 -0.63 26.53
C ALA A 53 -10.80 -2.07 26.93
N LEU A 54 -10.90 -3.00 25.96
CA LEU A 54 -11.15 -4.40 26.24
C LEU A 54 -9.99 -5.05 27.01
N ALA A 55 -8.74 -4.76 26.62
CA ALA A 55 -7.57 -5.31 27.28
C ALA A 55 -7.50 -4.93 28.77
N GLN A 56 -7.99 -3.74 29.15
CA GLN A 56 -8.09 -3.32 30.56
C GLN A 56 -9.14 -4.11 31.35
N ILE A 57 -10.20 -4.61 30.70
CA ILE A 57 -11.29 -5.35 31.35
C ILE A 57 -10.90 -6.82 31.53
N VAL A 58 -10.37 -7.45 30.48
CA VAL A 58 -10.13 -8.91 30.46
C VAL A 58 -8.67 -9.32 30.69
N SER A 59 -7.73 -8.37 30.74
CA SER A 59 -6.29 -8.61 30.98
C SER A 59 -5.73 -9.80 30.18
N PRO A 60 -5.80 -9.77 28.83
CA PRO A 60 -5.39 -10.90 28.01
C PRO A 60 -3.86 -11.03 27.98
N GLU A 61 -3.35 -12.23 27.72
CA GLU A 61 -1.90 -12.46 27.52
C GLU A 61 -1.35 -11.67 26.32
N ARG A 62 -2.18 -11.47 25.29
CA ARG A 62 -1.81 -10.75 24.08
C ARG A 62 -3.01 -10.02 23.46
N VAL A 63 -2.77 -8.83 22.92
CA VAL A 63 -3.70 -8.11 22.05
C VAL A 63 -3.24 -8.27 20.60
N VAL A 64 -4.13 -8.66 19.70
CA VAL A 64 -3.84 -8.84 18.27
C VAL A 64 -4.75 -7.91 17.47
N PRO A 65 -4.22 -6.85 16.85
CA PRO A 65 -5.03 -5.95 16.03
C PRO A 65 -5.39 -6.58 14.68
N ALA A 66 -6.43 -6.04 14.04
CA ALA A 66 -6.68 -6.32 12.63
C ALA A 66 -5.58 -5.68 11.77
N THR A 67 -5.31 -6.26 10.60
CA THR A 67 -4.28 -5.78 9.69
C THR A 67 -4.84 -5.50 8.30
N VAL A 68 -4.26 -4.53 7.62
CA VAL A 68 -4.52 -4.19 6.22
C VAL A 68 -3.20 -4.29 5.46
N GLU A 69 -3.25 -4.84 4.25
CA GLU A 69 -2.10 -4.95 3.37
C GLU A 69 -2.12 -3.77 2.39
N PHE A 70 -1.04 -3.01 2.34
CA PHE A 70 -0.84 -1.96 1.35
C PHE A 70 0.13 -2.43 0.28
N VAL A 71 -0.17 -2.07 -0.96
CA VAL A 71 0.63 -2.39 -2.14
C VAL A 71 1.01 -1.07 -2.81
N ASP A 72 2.30 -0.72 -2.86
CA ASP A 72 2.76 0.44 -3.65
C ASP A 72 2.78 0.06 -5.12
N ILE A 73 1.89 0.65 -5.90
CA ILE A 73 1.80 0.40 -7.33
C ILE A 73 2.58 1.50 -8.04
N ALA A 74 3.51 1.10 -8.91
CA ALA A 74 4.33 2.00 -9.72
C ALA A 74 3.49 3.09 -10.40
N GLY A 75 4.03 4.29 -10.63
CA GLY A 75 3.23 5.44 -11.06
C GLY A 75 2.40 5.22 -12.33
N LEU A 76 1.18 5.79 -12.37
CA LEU A 76 0.32 5.82 -13.56
C LEU A 76 1.04 6.54 -14.71
N VAL A 77 1.32 5.82 -15.80
CA VAL A 77 1.87 6.39 -17.04
C VAL A 77 0.75 6.55 -18.07
N ALA A 78 0.75 7.68 -18.76
CA ALA A 78 -0.16 7.89 -19.89
C ALA A 78 0.05 6.79 -20.94
N GLY A 79 -1.04 6.28 -21.53
CA GLY A 79 -0.96 5.19 -22.52
C GLY A 79 -0.96 3.78 -21.93
N ALA A 80 -1.07 3.62 -20.61
CA ALA A 80 -1.09 2.29 -19.98
C ALA A 80 -2.20 1.36 -20.51
N SER A 81 -3.37 1.91 -20.84
CA SER A 81 -4.50 1.17 -21.42
C SER A 81 -4.30 0.75 -22.88
N LYS A 82 -3.29 1.31 -23.56
CA LYS A 82 -2.93 1.01 -24.96
C LYS A 82 -1.73 0.05 -25.06
N GLY A 83 -1.19 -0.39 -23.93
CA GLY A 83 -0.02 -1.27 -23.88
C GLY A 83 1.31 -0.56 -24.17
N GLU A 84 1.36 0.77 -24.12
CA GLU A 84 2.62 1.51 -24.23
C GLU A 84 3.45 1.32 -22.95
N GLY A 85 4.71 0.85 -23.09
CA GLY A 85 5.61 0.57 -21.97
C GLY A 85 5.16 -0.62 -21.10
N LEU A 86 5.28 -0.49 -19.77
CA LEU A 86 4.89 -1.50 -18.77
C LEU A 86 3.42 -1.37 -18.30
N GLY A 87 2.60 -0.61 -19.03
CA GLY A 87 1.25 -0.23 -18.58
C GLY A 87 0.28 -1.38 -18.30
N ASN A 88 0.36 -2.48 -19.05
CA ASN A 88 -0.47 -3.67 -18.80
C ASN A 88 -0.09 -4.39 -17.49
N GLN A 89 1.20 -4.41 -17.13
CA GLN A 89 1.65 -5.00 -15.86
C GLN A 89 1.17 -4.16 -14.68
N PHE A 90 1.17 -2.82 -14.84
CA PHE A 90 0.58 -1.92 -13.86
C PHE A 90 -0.92 -2.18 -13.63
N LEU A 91 -1.70 -2.31 -14.70
CA LEU A 91 -3.14 -2.59 -14.60
C LEU A 91 -3.41 -3.98 -14.01
N ALA A 92 -2.53 -4.96 -14.23
CA ALA A 92 -2.60 -6.27 -13.59
C ALA A 92 -2.43 -6.14 -12.06
N ASN A 93 -1.44 -5.37 -11.59
CA ASN A 93 -1.23 -5.15 -10.16
C ASN A 93 -2.43 -4.48 -9.47
N ILE A 94 -3.12 -3.54 -10.14
CA ILE A 94 -4.36 -2.96 -9.60
C ILE A 94 -5.45 -4.03 -9.45
N ARG A 95 -5.58 -4.94 -10.42
CA ARG A 95 -6.61 -6.01 -10.37
C ARG A 95 -6.39 -7.01 -9.25
N GLU A 96 -5.18 -7.11 -8.72
CA GLU A 96 -4.85 -7.96 -7.57
C GLU A 96 -5.16 -7.29 -6.22
N THR A 97 -5.68 -6.06 -6.23
CA THR A 97 -6.08 -5.33 -5.02
C THR A 97 -7.59 -5.26 -4.87
N ASP A 98 -8.06 -5.21 -3.61
CA ASP A 98 -9.47 -5.14 -3.27
C ASP A 98 -9.99 -3.69 -3.26
N ALA A 99 -9.09 -2.73 -3.04
CA ALA A 99 -9.40 -1.31 -2.95
C ALA A 99 -8.25 -0.45 -3.49
N ILE A 100 -8.59 0.76 -3.95
CA ILE A 100 -7.64 1.73 -4.49
C ILE A 100 -7.51 2.93 -3.54
N THR A 101 -6.27 3.24 -3.18
CA THR A 101 -5.88 4.48 -2.46
C THR A 101 -5.24 5.43 -3.46
N HIS A 102 -5.98 6.44 -3.91
CA HIS A 102 -5.48 7.39 -4.91
C HIS A 102 -4.84 8.61 -4.26
N VAL A 103 -3.53 8.78 -4.45
CA VAL A 103 -2.76 9.94 -3.99
C VAL A 103 -2.82 11.05 -5.02
N VAL A 104 -3.31 12.22 -4.62
CA VAL A 104 -3.46 13.42 -5.45
C VAL A 104 -2.71 14.58 -4.78
N ARG A 105 -1.99 15.37 -5.58
CA ARG A 105 -1.27 16.56 -5.12
C ARG A 105 -2.04 17.83 -5.44
#